data_AF-A0A2V7AJC9-F1
#
_entry.id   AF-A0A2V7AJC9-F1
#
_cell.length_a   1.000
_cell.length_b   1.000
_cell.length_c   1.000
_cell.angle_alpha   90.00
_cell.angle_beta   90.00
_cell.angle_gamma   90.00
#
_symmetry.space_group_name_H-M   'P 1'
#
loop_
_entity.id
_entity.type
_entity.pdbx_description
1 polymer ?
#
loop_
_entity_poly.entity_id
_entity_poly.type
_entity_poly.pdbx_seq_one_letter_code
_entity_poly.pdbx_strand_id
1 'polypeptide(L)'
;MPKLTIEQLELAGKRVFLRADLNAPLAGGEVSDDTRLRAVLPTIRYALTAGAAVVLASHLGRPKGKTPEYSMRPVAERLGALLGHPVELAPDCVGPETAARARALRPGEILLLENLRFHPEEEKNDDAFAGELAT
;
A
#
# COMPACT_ATOMS: atom_id res chain seq x y z
N MET A 1 21.74 -11.50 9.48
CA MET A 1 20.82 -12.51 10.04
C MET A 1 19.86 -12.94 8.95
N PRO A 2 19.62 -14.25 8.73
CA PRO A 2 18.59 -14.69 7.80
C PRO A 2 17.22 -14.23 8.30
N LYS A 3 16.38 -13.75 7.37
CA LYS A 3 14.99 -13.37 7.62
C LYS A 3 14.10 -14.22 6.73
N LEU A 4 12.90 -14.54 7.20
CA LEU A 4 11.88 -15.18 6.38
C LEU A 4 11.52 -14.25 5.22
N THR A 5 11.52 -14.76 3.99
CA THR A 5 11.16 -13.99 2.78
C THR A 5 9.81 -14.44 2.24
N ILE A 6 9.24 -13.61 1.36
CA ILE A 6 7.98 -13.89 0.68
C ILE A 6 8.02 -15.17 -0.18
N GLU A 7 9.21 -15.59 -0.61
CA GLU A 7 9.43 -16.81 -1.40
C GLU A 7 9.26 -18.09 -0.57
N GLN A 8 9.26 -17.96 0.75
CA GLN A 8 9.18 -19.07 1.70
C GLN A 8 7.78 -19.22 2.31
N LEU A 9 6.79 -18.50 1.77
CA LEU A 9 5.42 -18.44 2.29
C LEU A 9 4.41 -18.93 1.25
N GLU A 10 3.37 -19.62 1.73
CA GLU A 10 2.19 -19.99 0.92
C GLU A 10 1.24 -18.80 0.80
N LEU A 11 1.22 -18.15 -0.36
CA LEU A 11 0.46 -16.92 -0.60
C LEU A 11 -0.86 -17.12 -1.34
N ALA A 12 -1.06 -18.27 -1.97
CA ALA A 12 -2.24 -18.54 -2.78
C ALA A 12 -3.53 -18.38 -1.94
N GLY A 13 -4.45 -17.53 -2.42
CA GLY A 13 -5.70 -17.23 -1.74
C GLY A 13 -5.55 -16.41 -0.45
N LYS A 14 -4.35 -15.89 -0.15
CA LYS A 14 -4.11 -15.02 1.01
C LYS A 14 -4.21 -13.55 0.63
N ARG A 15 -4.53 -12.73 1.62
CA ARG A 15 -4.38 -11.27 1.56
C ARG A 15 -3.05 -10.88 2.19
N VAL A 16 -2.17 -10.26 1.43
CA VAL A 16 -0.84 -9.84 1.85
C VAL A 16 -0.85 -8.35 2.13
N PHE A 17 -0.65 -7.97 3.39
CA PHE A 17 -0.33 -6.59 3.76
C PHE A 17 1.15 -6.33 3.43
N LEU A 18 1.42 -5.45 2.48
CA LEU A 18 2.77 -5.12 2.01
C LEU A 18 3.09 -3.66 2.35
N ARG A 19 3.87 -3.47 3.42
CA ARG A 19 4.49 -2.18 3.75
C ARG A 19 5.65 -1.92 2.80
N ALA A 20 5.56 -0.85 2.02
CA ALA A 20 6.58 -0.48 1.02
C ALA A 20 6.96 1.00 1.11
N ASP A 21 8.15 1.37 0.65
CA ASP A 21 8.52 2.77 0.44
C ASP A 21 8.02 3.24 -0.93
N LEU A 22 6.89 3.94 -0.92
CA LEU A 22 6.28 4.58 -2.08
C LEU A 22 6.30 6.12 -1.94
N ASN A 23 7.12 6.64 -1.03
CA ASN A 23 7.26 8.07 -0.79
C ASN A 23 8.05 8.71 -1.94
N ALA A 24 7.38 8.91 -3.07
CA ALA A 24 7.93 9.49 -4.28
C ALA A 24 7.72 11.02 -4.31
N PRO A 25 8.65 11.79 -4.89
CA PRO A 25 8.44 13.21 -5.09
C PRO A 25 7.28 13.43 -6.06
N LEU A 26 6.47 14.45 -5.77
CA LEU A 26 5.38 14.90 -6.63
C LEU A 26 5.72 16.25 -7.26
N ALA A 27 5.31 16.45 -8.52
CA ALA A 27 5.32 17.72 -9.21
C ALA A 27 4.00 17.91 -9.96
N GLY A 28 3.31 19.04 -9.74
CA GLY A 28 2.02 19.29 -10.39
C GLY A 28 0.90 18.32 -10.01
N GLY A 29 1.04 17.61 -8.89
CA GLY A 29 0.09 16.56 -8.47
C GLY A 29 0.37 15.19 -9.08
N GLU A 30 1.47 15.01 -9.82
CA GLU A 30 1.88 13.74 -10.42
C GLU A 30 3.23 13.27 -9.87
N VAL A 31 3.52 11.96 -9.98
CA VAL A 31 4.82 11.40 -9.58
C VAL A 31 5.92 11.85 -10.55
N SER A 32 6.91 12.60 -10.05
CA SER A 32 8.00 13.14 -10.88
C SER A 32 9.22 12.22 -10.98
N ASP A 33 9.42 11.36 -9.99
CA ASP A 33 10.42 10.29 -9.99
C ASP A 33 9.81 9.00 -9.41
N ASP A 34 9.71 7.97 -10.24
CA ASP A 34 9.08 6.70 -9.90
C ASP A 34 10.07 5.61 -9.48
N THR A 35 11.33 5.94 -9.24
CA THR A 35 12.39 4.97 -8.88
C THR A 35 11.98 4.08 -7.71
N ARG A 36 11.37 4.68 -6.66
CA ARG A 36 10.87 3.95 -5.49
C ARG A 36 9.72 3.00 -5.83
N LEU A 37 8.79 3.43 -6.66
CA LEU A 37 7.68 2.58 -7.12
C LEU A 37 8.21 1.38 -7.90
N ARG A 38 9.15 1.62 -8.84
CA ARG A 38 9.78 0.57 -9.65
C ARG A 38 10.51 -0.46 -8.80
N ALA A 39 11.21 -0.02 -7.75
CA ALA A 39 11.94 -0.89 -6.84
C ALA A 39 11.03 -1.91 -6.11
N VAL A 40 9.75 -1.59 -5.92
CA VAL A 40 8.79 -2.44 -5.20
C VAL A 40 8.04 -3.41 -6.14
N LEU A 41 8.02 -3.13 -7.46
CA LEU A 41 7.28 -3.95 -8.44
C LEU A 41 7.62 -5.45 -8.41
N PRO A 42 8.89 -5.90 -8.25
CA PRO A 42 9.18 -7.32 -8.21
C PRO A 42 8.41 -8.06 -7.10
N THR A 43 8.35 -7.48 -5.89
CA THR A 43 7.64 -8.06 -4.74
C THR A 43 6.13 -8.10 -4.97
N ILE A 44 5.56 -7.03 -5.54
CA ILE A 44 4.13 -6.98 -5.88
C ILE A 44 3.82 -8.05 -6.92
N ARG A 45 4.57 -8.11 -8.02
CA ARG A 45 4.36 -9.09 -9.10
C ARG A 45 4.51 -10.52 -8.60
N TYR A 46 5.44 -10.78 -7.68
CA TYR A 46 5.60 -12.09 -7.06
C TYR A 46 4.34 -12.50 -6.30
N ALA A 47 3.85 -11.64 -5.40
CA ALA A 47 2.66 -11.92 -4.60
C ALA A 47 1.42 -12.20 -5.47
N LEU A 48 1.22 -11.39 -6.52
CA LEU A 48 0.10 -11.56 -7.44
C LEU A 48 0.22 -12.84 -8.28
N THR A 49 1.40 -13.13 -8.81
CA THR A 49 1.66 -14.38 -9.57
C THR A 49 1.48 -15.62 -8.69
N ALA A 50 1.81 -15.52 -7.41
CA ALA A 50 1.58 -16.56 -6.41
C ALA A 50 0.10 -16.71 -5.99
N GLY A 51 -0.82 -15.96 -6.60
CA GLY A 51 -2.26 -16.06 -6.34
C GLY A 51 -2.74 -15.33 -5.10
N ALA A 52 -2.00 -14.34 -4.61
CA ALA A 52 -2.41 -13.51 -3.48
C ALA A 52 -3.21 -12.29 -3.93
N ALA A 53 -4.00 -11.73 -3.02
CA ALA A 53 -4.45 -10.34 -3.07
C ALA A 53 -3.44 -9.47 -2.30
N VAL A 54 -3.20 -8.23 -2.75
CA VAL A 54 -2.21 -7.33 -2.13
C VAL A 54 -2.88 -6.08 -1.58
N VAL A 55 -2.62 -5.78 -0.31
CA VAL A 55 -2.93 -4.50 0.33
C VAL A 55 -1.62 -3.75 0.53
N LEU A 56 -1.40 -2.68 -0.23
CA LEU A 56 -0.21 -1.84 -0.15
C LEU A 56 -0.40 -0.76 0.92
N ALA A 57 0.63 -0.55 1.73
CA ALA A 57 0.65 0.53 2.71
C ALA A 57 1.96 1.30 2.60
N SER A 58 1.87 2.63 2.53
CA SER A 58 3.04 3.50 2.53
C SER A 58 2.76 4.82 3.24
N HIS A 59 3.75 5.69 3.28
CA HIS A 59 3.57 7.08 3.66
C HIS A 59 4.00 7.97 2.50
N LEU A 60 3.51 9.20 2.48
CA LEU A 60 3.97 10.24 1.57
C LEU A 60 4.28 11.50 2.39
N GLY A 61 5.52 11.97 2.29
CA GLY A 61 5.98 13.15 3.00
C GLY A 61 5.81 13.10 4.53
N ARG A 62 5.53 14.25 5.12
CA ARG A 62 5.35 14.46 6.57
C ARG A 62 4.14 15.36 6.83
N PRO A 63 2.92 14.86 6.56
CA PRO A 63 1.71 15.65 6.78
C PRO A 63 1.54 16.00 8.26
N LYS A 64 0.93 17.15 8.55
CA LYS A 64 0.47 17.54 9.90
C LYS A 64 -1.03 17.32 10.08
N GLY A 65 -1.57 16.33 9.36
CA GLY A 65 -3.00 16.04 9.24
C GLY A 65 -3.39 15.67 7.80
N LYS A 66 -4.60 15.13 7.64
CA LYS A 66 -5.13 14.69 6.35
C LYS A 66 -5.29 15.88 5.40
N THR A 67 -4.54 15.88 4.31
CA THR A 67 -4.52 16.96 3.31
C THR A 67 -4.38 16.41 1.89
N PRO A 68 -5.01 17.01 0.87
CA PRO A 68 -4.98 16.49 -0.50
C PRO A 68 -3.58 16.38 -1.11
N GLU A 69 -2.65 17.26 -0.72
CA GLU A 69 -1.25 17.30 -1.20
C GLU A 69 -0.48 16.02 -0.89
N TYR A 70 -0.79 15.38 0.25
CA TYR A 70 -0.11 14.18 0.72
C TYR A 70 -0.95 12.89 0.50
N SER A 71 -1.98 12.95 -0.35
CA SER A 71 -2.76 11.76 -0.73
C SER A 71 -1.92 10.80 -1.58
N MET A 72 -2.19 9.51 -1.45
CA MET A 72 -1.56 8.42 -2.21
C MET A 72 -2.16 8.25 -3.61
N ARG A 73 -3.16 9.03 -4.00
CA ARG A 73 -3.79 8.97 -5.33
C ARG A 73 -2.81 9.01 -6.52
N PRO A 74 -1.89 9.98 -6.64
CA PRO A 74 -0.92 9.98 -7.74
C PRO A 74 0.01 8.76 -7.73
N VAL A 75 0.28 8.20 -6.54
CA VAL A 75 1.07 6.98 -6.40
C VAL A 75 0.27 5.76 -6.89
N ALA A 76 -1.02 5.65 -6.57
CA ALA A 76 -1.90 4.59 -7.07
C ALA A 76 -1.97 4.62 -8.61
N GLU A 77 -2.20 5.80 -9.19
CA GLU A 77 -2.28 5.97 -10.64
C GLU A 77 -0.96 5.57 -11.33
N ARG A 78 0.18 6.03 -10.80
CA ARG A 78 1.49 5.69 -11.36
C ARG A 78 1.82 4.20 -11.20
N LEU A 79 1.52 3.60 -10.06
CA LEU A 79 1.70 2.16 -9.84
C LEU A 79 0.85 1.35 -10.81
N GLY A 80 -0.41 1.75 -11.02
CA GLY A 80 -1.30 1.07 -11.95
C GLY A 80 -0.76 1.09 -13.39
N ALA A 81 -0.25 2.24 -13.83
CA ALA A 81 0.41 2.37 -15.14
C ALA A 81 1.67 1.49 -15.26
N LEU A 82 2.52 1.45 -14.22
CA LEU A 82 3.74 0.63 -14.21
C LEU A 82 3.45 -0.88 -14.16
N LEU A 83 2.39 -1.28 -13.48
CA LEU A 83 1.98 -2.68 -13.36
C LEU A 83 1.23 -3.17 -14.60
N GLY A 84 0.57 -2.26 -15.33
CA GLY A 84 -0.43 -2.62 -16.34
C GLY A 84 -1.68 -3.22 -15.70
N HIS A 85 -1.96 -2.87 -14.44
CA HIS A 85 -3.01 -3.47 -13.63
C HIS A 85 -3.65 -2.38 -12.75
N PRO A 86 -4.99 -2.34 -12.59
CA PRO A 86 -5.64 -1.36 -11.73
C PRO A 86 -5.12 -1.42 -10.29
N VAL A 87 -4.87 -0.25 -9.70
CA VAL A 87 -4.56 -0.11 -8.27
C VAL A 87 -5.61 0.81 -7.68
N GLU A 88 -6.54 0.24 -6.91
CA GLU A 88 -7.57 1.01 -6.23
C GLU A 88 -6.98 1.76 -5.03
N LEU A 89 -7.38 3.02 -4.82
CA LEU A 89 -7.06 3.76 -3.60
C LEU A 89 -8.21 3.63 -2.60
N ALA A 90 -7.92 3.19 -1.38
CA ALA A 90 -8.88 3.17 -0.28
C ALA A 90 -9.20 4.60 0.21
N PRO A 91 -10.41 4.84 0.76
CA PRO A 91 -10.79 6.16 1.29
C PRO A 91 -9.96 6.61 2.50
N ASP A 92 -9.36 5.64 3.19
CA ASP A 92 -8.46 5.82 4.33
C ASP A 92 -7.49 4.61 4.44
N CYS A 93 -6.60 4.58 5.44
CA CYS A 93 -5.77 3.41 5.71
C CYS A 93 -6.37 2.45 6.76
N VAL A 94 -7.33 2.93 7.55
CA VAL A 94 -8.05 2.13 8.56
C VAL A 94 -9.55 2.41 8.48
N GLY A 95 -10.34 1.82 9.37
CA GLY A 95 -11.79 1.99 9.42
C GLY A 95 -12.59 0.94 8.63
N PRO A 96 -13.91 0.88 8.86
CA PRO A 96 -14.76 -0.24 8.43
C PRO A 96 -14.88 -0.37 6.91
N GLU A 97 -14.94 0.75 6.18
CA GLU A 97 -15.01 0.72 4.71
C GLU A 97 -13.70 0.19 4.10
N THR A 98 -12.55 0.67 4.58
CA THR A 98 -11.23 0.21 4.16
C THR A 98 -11.04 -1.28 4.44
N ALA A 99 -11.41 -1.74 5.64
CA ALA A 99 -11.34 -3.15 6.01
C ALA A 99 -12.27 -4.01 5.14
N ALA A 100 -13.48 -3.52 4.82
CA ALA A 100 -14.40 -4.22 3.93
C ALA A 100 -13.83 -4.36 2.50
N ARG A 101 -13.25 -3.28 1.95
CA ARG A 101 -12.58 -3.31 0.62
C ARG A 101 -11.41 -4.27 0.61
N ALA A 102 -10.55 -4.23 1.63
CA ALA A 102 -9.43 -5.16 1.77
C ALA A 102 -9.90 -6.62 1.83
N ARG A 103 -10.98 -6.91 2.57
CA ARG A 103 -11.57 -8.25 2.66
C ARG A 103 -12.24 -8.74 1.39
N ALA A 104 -12.73 -7.82 0.56
CA ALA A 104 -13.39 -8.14 -0.70
C ALA A 104 -12.41 -8.41 -1.85
N LEU A 105 -11.11 -8.11 -1.69
CA LEU A 105 -10.11 -8.35 -2.72
C LEU A 105 -10.05 -9.82 -3.11
N ARG A 106 -10.05 -10.04 -4.42
CA ARG A 106 -9.84 -11.34 -5.05
C ARG A 106 -8.35 -11.56 -5.34
N PRO A 107 -7.90 -12.82 -5.48
CA PRO A 107 -6.56 -13.12 -5.97
C PRO A 107 -6.20 -12.32 -7.22
N GLY A 108 -5.02 -11.70 -7.21
CA GLY A 108 -4.54 -10.84 -8.29
C GLY A 108 -4.95 -9.37 -8.19
N GLU A 109 -5.82 -8.98 -7.24
CA GLU A 109 -6.22 -7.59 -7.05
C GLU A 109 -5.34 -6.84 -6.05
N ILE A 110 -5.29 -5.51 -6.20
CA ILE A 110 -4.44 -4.61 -5.43
C ILE A 110 -5.28 -3.47 -4.86
N LEU A 111 -5.17 -3.24 -3.55
CA LEU A 111 -5.66 -2.05 -2.86
C LEU A 111 -4.47 -1.28 -2.30
N LEU A 112 -4.34 0.00 -2.62
CA LEU A 112 -3.45 0.93 -1.94
C LEU A 112 -4.22 1.64 -0.82
N LEU A 113 -3.73 1.52 0.40
CA LEU A 113 -4.22 2.30 1.53
C LEU A 113 -3.84 3.78 1.37
N GLU A 114 -4.66 4.66 1.93
CA GLU A 114 -4.30 6.08 2.01
C GLU A 114 -3.06 6.28 2.92
N ASN A 115 -2.47 7.47 2.89
CA ASN A 115 -1.22 7.77 3.57
C ASN A 115 -1.27 7.44 5.07
N LEU A 116 -0.45 6.49 5.53
CA LEU A 116 -0.46 6.08 6.96
C LEU A 116 -0.18 7.25 7.90
N ARG A 117 0.61 8.25 7.48
CA ARG A 117 0.91 9.43 8.31
C ARG A 117 -0.24 10.43 8.43
N PHE A 118 -1.40 10.17 7.81
CA PHE A 118 -2.61 10.90 8.18
C PHE A 118 -3.12 10.55 9.57
N HIS A 119 -2.66 9.42 10.12
CA HIS A 119 -2.91 9.00 11.50
C HIS A 119 -1.63 9.20 12.31
N PRO A 120 -1.59 10.14 13.30
CA PRO A 120 -0.41 10.34 14.14
C PRO A 120 0.00 9.09 14.95
N GLU A 121 -0.92 8.15 15.11
CA GLU A 121 -0.73 6.83 15.71
C GLU A 121 0.37 6.01 15.02
N GLU A 122 0.53 6.17 13.69
CA GLU A 122 1.59 5.51 12.90
C GLU A 122 2.98 5.85 13.45
N GLU A 123 3.26 7.13 13.70
CA GLU A 123 4.59 7.56 14.17
C GLU A 123 4.83 7.25 15.65
N LYS A 124 3.75 6.96 16.38
CA LYS A 124 3.79 6.55 17.80
C LYS A 124 3.93 5.05 17.98
N ASN A 125 3.86 4.27 16.89
CA ASN A 125 3.81 2.81 16.96
C ASN A 125 2.69 2.33 17.91
N ASP A 126 1.50 2.89 17.72
CA ASP A 126 0.33 2.58 18.53
C ASP A 126 -0.22 1.17 18.21
N ASP A 127 -0.43 0.37 19.26
CA ASP A 127 -0.87 -1.02 19.13
C ASP A 127 -2.31 -1.14 18.60
N ALA A 128 -3.19 -0.19 18.92
CA ALA A 128 -4.57 -0.22 18.45
C ALA A 128 -4.62 0.07 16.94
N PHE A 129 -3.84 1.06 16.49
CA PHE A 129 -3.69 1.37 15.07
C PHE A 129 -3.08 0.20 14.28
N ALA A 130 -2.04 -0.44 14.81
CA ALA A 130 -1.48 -1.66 14.22
C ALA A 130 -2.52 -2.80 14.17
N GLY A 131 -3.34 -2.91 15.22
CA GLY A 131 -4.46 -3.84 15.29
C GLY A 131 -5.48 -3.61 14.18
N GLU A 132 -5.86 -2.36 13.89
CA GLU A 132 -6.78 -2.01 12.80
C GLU A 132 -6.23 -2.38 11.41
N LEU A 133 -4.94 -2.11 11.17
CA LEU A 133 -4.27 -2.47 9.91
C LEU A 133 -4.21 -3.98 9.67
N ALA A 134 -4.21 -4.78 10.74
CA ALA A 134 -4.15 -6.24 10.67
C ALA A 134 -5.51 -6.93 10.42
N THR A 135 -6.59 -6.18 10.24
CA THR A 135 -7.97 -6.71 10.13
C THR A 135 -8.41 -7.12 8.71
#